data_AF-A0A3M2DUG7-F1
#
_entry.id   AF-A0A3M2DUG7-F1
#
_cell.length_a   1.000
_cell.length_b   1.000
_cell.length_c   1.000
_cell.angle_alpha   90.00
_cell.angle_beta   90.00
_cell.angle_gamma   90.00
#
_symmetry.space_group_name_H-M   'P 1'
#
loop_
_entity.id
_entity.type
_entity.pdbx_description
1 polymer ?
#
loop_
_entity_poly.entity_id
_entity_poly.type
_entity_poly.pdbx_seq_one_letter_code
_entity_poly.pdbx_strand_id
1 'polypeptide(L)'
;MSVAGDIDLVEEYRAYLERFEGIAGPGEFGQFIKHNGRLVKKMRYDEFEPKYNEWREMLSAYNEAIASGDTINDLVVKILRDRSCELLLDPPPTV
;
A
#
# COMPACT_ATOMS: atom_id res chain seq x y z
N MET A 1 -4.22 1.51 27.00
CA MET A 1 -3.53 0.26 26.64
C MET A 1 -3.29 0.34 25.15
N SER A 2 -2.15 0.91 24.73
CA SER A 2 -1.84 1.09 23.31
C SER A 2 -0.71 0.13 22.96
N VAL A 3 -1.04 -0.88 22.18
CA VAL A 3 -0.03 -1.64 21.42
C VAL A 3 -0.59 -1.80 20.01
N ALA A 4 -0.71 -0.66 19.32
CA ALA A 4 -0.45 -0.71 17.89
C ALA A 4 1.01 -1.09 17.79
N GLY A 5 1.31 -2.35 17.43
CA GLY A 5 2.69 -2.80 17.27
C GLY A 5 3.44 -1.78 16.42
N ASP A 6 4.61 -1.36 16.91
CA ASP A 6 5.50 -0.47 16.17
C ASP A 6 5.80 -1.18 14.84
N ILE A 7 5.26 -0.66 13.74
CA ILE A 7 5.50 -1.27 12.43
C ILE A 7 6.90 -0.85 12.04
N ASP A 8 7.74 -1.82 11.75
CA ASP A 8 9.07 -1.56 11.23
C ASP A 8 8.96 -1.14 9.75
N LEU A 9 8.91 0.18 9.53
CA LEU A 9 8.85 0.78 8.20
C LEU A 9 10.05 0.39 7.33
N VAL A 10 11.19 0.03 7.94
CA VAL A 10 12.37 -0.45 7.22
C VAL A 10 12.12 -1.85 6.69
N GLU A 11 11.51 -2.74 7.46
CA GLU A 11 11.11 -4.07 6.99
C GLU A 11 10.06 -3.99 5.88
N GLU A 12 9.04 -3.14 6.05
CA GLU A 12 8.01 -2.95 5.02
C GLU A 12 8.57 -2.37 3.72
N TYR A 13 9.53 -1.45 3.82
CA TYR A 13 10.22 -0.92 2.66
C TYR A 13 11.09 -1.98 1.96
N ARG A 14 11.81 -2.82 2.72
CA ARG A 14 12.56 -3.95 2.14
C ARG A 14 11.62 -4.90 1.40
N ALA A 15 10.51 -5.27 2.02
CA ALA A 15 9.51 -6.13 1.41
C ALA A 15 8.91 -5.49 0.13
N TYR A 16 8.70 -4.16 0.12
CA TYR A 16 8.30 -3.44 -1.09
C TYR A 16 9.33 -3.56 -2.22
N LEU A 17 10.62 -3.39 -1.91
CA LEU A 17 11.68 -3.53 -2.92
C LEU A 17 11.74 -4.95 -3.47
N GLU A 18 11.60 -5.97 -2.62
CA GLU A 18 11.54 -7.37 -3.03
C GLU A 18 10.35 -7.63 -3.97
N ARG A 19 9.17 -7.09 -3.65
CA ARG A 19 7.98 -7.19 -4.53
C ARG A 19 8.21 -6.50 -5.87
N PHE A 20 8.83 -5.32 -5.85
CA PHE A 20 9.14 -4.58 -7.08
C PHE A 20 10.12 -5.37 -7.96
N GLU A 21 11.19 -5.88 -7.38
CA GLU A 21 12.22 -6.64 -8.11
C GLU A 21 11.69 -7.99 -8.60
N GLY A 22 10.81 -8.64 -7.84
CA GLY A 22 10.13 -9.85 -8.28
C GLY A 22 9.26 -9.66 -9.53
N ILE A 23 8.73 -8.45 -9.75
CA ILE A 23 7.89 -8.13 -10.91
C ILE A 23 8.73 -7.60 -12.10
N ALA A 24 9.69 -6.73 -11.82
CA ALA A 24 10.37 -5.94 -12.84
C ALA A 24 11.83 -6.34 -13.09
N GLY A 25 12.40 -7.17 -12.22
CA GLY A 25 13.84 -7.39 -12.14
C GLY A 25 14.59 -6.23 -11.46
N PRO A 26 15.93 -6.28 -11.46
CA PRO A 26 16.74 -5.20 -10.91
C PRO A 26 16.50 -3.91 -11.71
N GLY A 27 16.22 -2.83 -11.01
CA GLY A 27 15.87 -1.54 -11.61
C GLY A 27 16.30 -0.36 -10.75
N GLU A 28 16.43 0.80 -11.37
CA GLU A 28 16.87 2.04 -10.72
C GLU A 28 15.70 2.73 -10.01
N PHE A 29 16.00 3.48 -8.94
CA PHE A 29 15.00 4.34 -8.31
C PHE A 29 14.47 5.38 -9.30
N GLY A 30 13.16 5.54 -9.34
CA GLY A 30 12.47 6.38 -10.31
C GLY A 30 12.07 5.69 -11.62
N GLN A 31 12.51 4.46 -11.84
CA GLN A 31 12.04 3.65 -12.95
C GLN A 31 10.56 3.30 -12.80
N PHE A 32 9.82 3.32 -13.91
CA PHE A 32 8.42 2.92 -13.95
C PHE A 32 8.25 1.51 -14.52
N ILE A 33 7.32 0.77 -13.95
CA ILE A 33 6.94 -0.57 -14.40
C ILE A 33 5.43 -0.62 -14.63
N LYS A 34 4.97 -1.52 -15.50
CA LYS A 34 3.54 -1.77 -15.67
C LYS A 34 3.10 -2.88 -14.71
N HIS A 35 2.25 -2.53 -13.75
CA HIS A 35 1.65 -3.48 -12.81
C HIS A 35 0.13 -3.25 -12.74
N ASN A 36 -0.66 -4.31 -12.90
CA ASN A 36 -2.14 -4.26 -12.92
C ASN A 36 -2.71 -3.14 -13.82
N GLY A 37 -2.12 -2.98 -15.02
CA GLY A 37 -2.54 -1.97 -15.99
C GLY A 37 -2.11 -0.53 -15.69
N ARG A 38 -1.32 -0.32 -14.63
CA ARG A 38 -0.86 1.00 -14.16
C ARG A 38 0.65 1.13 -14.17
N LEU A 39 1.13 2.37 -14.24
CA LEU A 39 2.54 2.68 -14.09
C LEU A 39 2.85 2.87 -12.60
N VAL A 40 3.74 2.03 -12.08
CA VAL A 40 4.23 2.10 -10.69
C VAL A 40 5.70 2.48 -10.73
N LYS A 41 6.07 3.49 -9.95
CA LYS A 41 7.45 3.98 -9.82
C LYS A 41 8.18 3.17 -8.76
N LYS A 42 9.45 2.82 -8.99
CA LYS A 42 10.35 2.35 -7.91
C LYS A 42 10.66 3.53 -7.00
N MET A 43 10.07 3.52 -5.81
CA MET A 43 10.18 4.61 -4.84
C MET A 43 11.44 4.47 -4.00
N ARG A 44 12.00 5.61 -3.59
CA ARG A 44 12.95 5.68 -2.47
C ARG A 44 12.20 5.67 -1.14
N TYR A 45 12.92 5.46 -0.03
CA TYR A 45 12.32 5.37 1.30
C TYR A 45 11.52 6.63 1.69
N ASP A 46 12.05 7.82 1.39
CA ASP A 46 11.42 9.12 1.62
C ASP A 46 10.12 9.32 0.85
N GLU A 47 9.97 8.65 -0.30
CA GLU A 47 8.73 8.63 -1.08
C GLU A 47 7.76 7.55 -0.59
N PHE A 48 8.29 6.41 -0.16
CA PHE A 48 7.53 5.24 0.28
C PHE A 48 6.86 5.47 1.63
N GLU A 49 7.61 5.92 2.63
CA GLU A 49 7.17 6.09 4.02
C GLU A 49 5.84 6.86 4.14
N PRO A 50 5.69 8.08 3.59
CA PRO A 50 4.42 8.81 3.70
C PRO A 50 3.26 8.10 3.02
N LYS A 51 3.50 7.41 1.89
CA LYS A 51 2.45 6.69 1.14
C LYS A 51 1.99 5.43 1.87
N TYR A 52 2.93 4.71 2.48
CA TYR A 52 2.64 3.52 3.26
C TYR A 52 1.82 3.88 4.52
N ASN A 53 2.22 4.96 5.21
CA ASN A 53 1.47 5.45 6.36
C ASN A 53 0.04 5.90 5.98
N GLU A 54 -0.13 6.67 4.90
CA GLU A 54 -1.46 7.07 4.39
C GLU A 54 -2.32 5.84 4.08
N TRP A 55 -1.77 4.85 3.38
CA TRP A 55 -2.47 3.61 3.07
C TRP A 55 -2.89 2.85 4.33
N ARG A 56 -2.00 2.75 5.33
CA ARG A 56 -2.27 2.06 6.59
C ARG A 56 -3.40 2.73 7.38
N GLU A 57 -3.37 4.05 7.50
CA GLU A 57 -4.42 4.81 8.18
C GLU A 57 -5.79 4.57 7.52
N MET A 58 -5.84 4.64 6.18
CA MET A 58 -7.06 4.34 5.43
C MET A 58 -7.51 2.89 5.60
N LEU A 59 -6.58 1.94 5.62
CA LEU A 59 -6.91 0.52 5.80
C LEU A 59 -7.46 0.25 7.20
N SER A 60 -6.90 0.90 8.24
CA SER A 60 -7.43 0.81 9.60
C SER A 60 -8.87 1.33 9.65
N ALA A 61 -9.12 2.53 9.11
CA ALA A 61 -10.45 3.12 9.07
C ALA A 61 -11.45 2.26 8.27
N TYR A 62 -11.01 1.67 7.15
CA TYR A 62 -11.82 0.73 6.36
C TYR A 62 -12.19 -0.51 7.17
N ASN A 63 -11.22 -1.15 7.84
CA ASN A 63 -11.47 -2.34 8.64
C ASN A 63 -12.39 -2.07 9.84
N GLU A 64 -12.25 -0.90 10.47
CA GLU A 64 -13.15 -0.45 11.54
C GLU A 64 -14.58 -0.28 11.02
N ALA A 65 -14.76 0.37 9.88
CA ALA A 65 -16.08 0.56 9.25
C ALA A 65 -16.72 -0.78 8.83
N ILE A 66 -15.92 -1.73 8.34
CA ILE A 66 -16.39 -3.10 8.05
C ILE A 66 -16.86 -3.79 9.33
N ALA A 67 -16.08 -3.70 10.41
CA ALA A 67 -16.39 -4.35 11.67
C ALA A 67 -17.64 -3.76 12.36
N SER A 68 -17.89 -2.46 12.22
CA SER A 68 -19.09 -1.79 12.72
C SER A 68 -20.33 -2.02 11.85
N GLY A 69 -20.17 -2.47 10.60
CA GLY A 69 -21.24 -2.58 9.62
C GLY A 69 -21.64 -1.23 9.02
N ASP A 70 -20.76 -0.23 9.08
CA ASP A 70 -20.99 1.09 8.51
C ASP A 70 -20.99 1.04 6.97
N THR A 71 -21.70 1.98 6.36
CA THR A 71 -21.67 2.13 4.91
C THR A 71 -20.33 2.71 4.48
N ILE A 72 -19.58 1.95 3.69
CA ILE A 72 -18.31 2.39 3.13
C ILE A 72 -18.56 2.99 1.75
N ASN A 73 -18.00 4.17 1.53
CA ASN A 73 -18.07 4.83 0.23
C ASN A 73 -17.15 4.11 -0.77
N ASP A 74 -17.68 3.78 -1.95
CA ASP A 74 -16.93 3.16 -3.06
C ASP A 74 -15.65 3.93 -3.44
N LEU A 75 -15.63 5.25 -3.24
CA LEU A 75 -14.45 6.08 -3.46
C LEU A 75 -13.30 5.68 -2.53
N VAL A 76 -13.57 5.36 -1.27
CA VAL A 76 -12.56 4.92 -0.29
C VAL A 76 -11.97 3.58 -0.72
N VAL A 77 -12.82 2.63 -1.13
CA VAL A 77 -12.39 1.33 -1.66
C VAL A 77 -11.52 1.50 -2.89
N LYS A 78 -11.89 2.40 -3.80
CA LYS A 78 -11.11 2.72 -5.00
C LYS A 78 -9.75 3.31 -4.63
N ILE A 79 -9.70 4.29 -3.73
CA ILE A 79 -8.43 4.89 -3.29
C ILE A 79 -7.52 3.85 -2.64
N LEU A 80 -8.08 2.99 -1.77
CA LEU A 80 -7.32 1.90 -1.15
C LEU A 80 -6.75 0.93 -2.18
N ARG A 81 -7.53 0.54 -3.19
CA ARG A 81 -7.04 -0.27 -4.31
C ARG A 81 -5.93 0.43 -5.08
N ASP A 82 -6.09 1.73 -5.32
CA ASP A 82 -5.13 2.53 -6.07
C ASP A 82 -3.78 2.61 -5.33
N ARG A 83 -3.82 2.87 -4.03
CA ARG A 83 -2.64 2.90 -3.15
C ARG A 83 -2.00 1.54 -2.97
N SER A 84 -2.80 0.48 -2.82
CA SER A 84 -2.30 -0.90 -2.73
C SER A 84 -1.51 -1.25 -4.00
N CYS A 85 -2.03 -0.90 -5.17
CA CYS A 85 -1.32 -1.09 -6.44
C CYS A 85 0.00 -0.30 -6.51
N GLU A 86 0.05 0.93 -6.01
CA GLU A 86 1.26 1.75 -5.97
C GLU A 86 2.34 1.17 -5.03
N LEU A 87 1.91 0.56 -3.92
CA LEU A 87 2.77 -0.10 -2.93
C LEU A 87 3.03 -1.59 -3.24
N LEU A 88 2.52 -2.08 -4.37
CA LEU A 88 2.58 -3.49 -4.78
C LEU A 88 2.05 -4.43 -3.70
N LEU A 89 0.97 -4.04 -3.04
CA LEU A 89 0.25 -4.81 -2.03
C LEU A 89 -1.04 -5.37 -2.61
N ASP A 90 -1.53 -6.45 -2.02
CA ASP A 90 -2.85 -6.95 -2.33
C ASP A 90 -3.91 -5.95 -1.85
N PRO A 91 -4.88 -5.59 -2.70
CA PRO A 91 -5.97 -4.73 -2.29
C PRO A 91 -6.87 -5.44 -1.25
N PRO A 92 -7.53 -4.69 -0.36
CA PRO A 92 -8.48 -5.29 0.56
C PRO A 92 -9.62 -5.99 -0.22
N PRO A 93 -10.17 -7.09 0.31
CA PRO A 93 -11.31 -7.77 -0.29
C PRO A 93 -12.50 -6.81 -0.35
N THR A 94 -13.14 -6.74 -1.53
CA THR A 94 -14.47 -6.12 -1.63
C THR A 94 -15.50 -7.05 -1.01
N VAL A 95 -16.29 -6.50 -0.09
CA VAL A 95 -17.50 -7.13 0.43
C VAL A 95 -18.57 -7.21 -0.65
#